data_AF-A0A9W6XG60-F1
#
_entry.id   AF-A0A9W6XG60-F1
#
_cell.length_a   1.000
_cell.length_b   1.000
_cell.length_c   1.000
_cell.angle_alpha   90.00
_cell.angle_beta   90.00
_cell.angle_gamma   90.00
#
_symmetry.space_group_name_H-M   'P 1'
#
loop_
_entity.id
_entity.type
_entity.pdbx_description
1 polymer ?
#
loop_
_entity_poly.entity_id
_entity_poly.type
_entity_poly.pdbx_seq_one_letter_code
_entity_poly.pdbx_strand_id
1 'polypeptide(L)'
;MSLVSTCSITTRPWYLSHGMEIPKTYCFVKASSHRAFAPFMEAVSNARREGDVDKSKAMIAEMMKLVGNSAFGRSGMDMSKHKEVKYKSSDIAIKNKIEHFTFHGLEELNDACEITMKKRRYSITRTPSICRLPSTSSPSYACFSSTTTA
;
A
#
# COMPACT_ATOMS: atom_id res chain seq x y z
N MET A 1 7.07 -12.15 31.27
CA MET A 1 6.79 -11.76 29.86
C MET A 1 7.94 -10.89 29.38
N SER A 2 8.89 -11.45 28.64
CA SER A 2 9.99 -10.68 28.05
C SER A 2 9.50 -10.01 26.77
N LEU A 3 9.37 -8.69 26.79
CA LEU A 3 9.11 -7.88 25.60
C LEU A 3 10.27 -8.07 24.61
N VAL A 4 10.03 -8.83 23.54
CA VAL A 4 10.94 -8.87 22.39
C VAL A 4 10.73 -7.57 21.63
N SER A 5 11.40 -6.50 22.06
CA SER A 5 11.37 -5.23 21.35
C SER A 5 12.32 -5.30 20.15
N THR A 6 11.76 -5.34 18.94
CA THR A 6 12.55 -5.15 17.72
C THR A 6 12.95 -3.68 17.63
N CYS A 7 14.10 -3.33 18.20
CA CYS A 7 14.60 -1.97 18.17
C CYS A 7 15.32 -1.72 16.84
N SER A 8 14.77 -0.83 16.01
CA SER A 8 15.41 -0.45 14.75
C SER A 8 16.68 0.38 15.01
N ILE A 9 17.69 0.27 14.14
CA ILE A 9 18.99 0.94 14.29
C ILE A 9 18.83 2.47 14.37
N THR A 10 17.80 3.02 13.73
CA THR A 10 17.51 4.45 13.70
C THR A 10 16.84 4.96 14.97
N THR A 11 15.96 4.16 15.59
CA THR A 11 15.27 4.53 16.84
C THR A 11 16.08 4.16 18.08
N ARG A 12 17.00 3.20 17.97
CA ARG A 12 17.83 2.71 19.09
C ARG A 12 18.60 3.83 19.82
N PRO A 13 19.30 4.77 19.14
CA PRO A 13 20.00 5.86 19.83
C PRO A 13 19.07 6.71 20.70
N TRP A 14 17.83 6.95 20.24
CA TRP A 14 16.84 7.71 20.99
C TRP A 14 16.40 6.97 22.26
N TYR A 15 16.19 5.65 22.20
CA TYR A 15 15.86 4.90 23.41
C TYR A 15 17.02 4.81 24.40
N LEU A 16 18.26 4.69 23.91
CA LEU A 16 19.46 4.70 24.75
C LEU A 16 19.62 6.04 25.47
N SER A 17 19.31 7.17 24.82
CA SER A 17 19.36 8.48 25.46
C SER A 17 18.29 8.68 26.55
N HIS A 18 17.21 7.89 26.52
CA HIS A 18 16.15 7.89 27.53
C HIS A 18 16.35 6.82 28.61
N GLY A 19 17.55 6.23 28.70
CA GLY A 19 17.92 5.29 29.76
C GLY A 19 17.44 3.85 29.55
N MET A 20 17.02 3.48 28.33
CA MET A 20 16.63 2.10 28.05
C MET A 20 17.86 1.20 27.88
N GLU A 21 18.01 0.21 28.75
CA GLU A 21 19.08 -0.80 28.66
C GLU A 21 18.68 -1.96 27.74
N ILE A 22 19.54 -2.33 26.79
CA ILE A 22 19.32 -3.44 25.87
C ILE A 22 20.19 -4.62 26.31
N PRO A 23 19.61 -5.63 26.99
CA PRO A 23 20.41 -6.70 27.60
C PRO A 23 20.95 -7.71 26.59
N LYS A 24 20.21 -7.99 25.50
CA LYS A 24 20.60 -8.97 24.47
C LYS A 24 20.07 -8.54 23.10
N THR A 25 20.92 -8.63 22.07
CA THR A 25 20.55 -8.42 20.67
C THR A 25 20.69 -9.75 19.92
N TYR A 26 19.62 -10.21 19.28
CA TYR A 26 19.58 -11.54 18.63
C TYR A 26 19.84 -11.50 17.12
N CYS A 27 19.47 -10.42 16.44
CA CYS A 27 19.61 -10.30 14.99
C CYS A 27 19.88 -8.84 14.60
N PHE A 28 20.79 -8.65 13.63
CA PHE A 28 21.07 -7.35 13.03
C PHE A 28 20.75 -7.41 11.54
N VAL A 29 19.72 -6.68 11.12
CA VAL A 29 19.41 -6.46 9.71
C VAL A 29 19.99 -5.11 9.30
N LYS A 30 21.02 -5.13 8.46
CA LYS A 30 21.61 -3.90 7.92
C LYS A 30 20.63 -3.27 6.93
N ALA A 31 20.14 -2.08 7.25
CA ALA A 31 19.39 -1.28 6.29
C ALA A 31 20.35 -0.76 5.20
N SER A 32 20.07 -1.07 3.94
CA SER A 32 20.76 -0.43 2.82
C SER A 32 20.13 0.93 2.54
N SER A 33 20.96 1.97 2.47
CA SER A 33 20.50 3.34 2.20
C SER A 33 20.28 3.55 0.70
N HIS A 34 19.32 2.84 0.11
CA HIS A 34 18.92 3.07 -1.27
C HIS A 34 17.70 3.99 -1.34
N ARG A 35 17.76 5.06 -2.14
CA ARG A 35 16.66 6.02 -2.31
C ARG A 35 15.81 5.66 -3.53
N ALA A 36 15.16 4.50 -3.53
CA ALA A 36 14.38 4.01 -4.67
C ALA A 36 13.22 4.95 -5.07
N PHE A 37 12.70 5.73 -4.12
CA PHE A 37 11.58 6.65 -4.33
C PHE A 37 11.99 8.13 -4.44
N ALA A 38 13.29 8.43 -4.55
CA ALA A 38 13.78 9.81 -4.70
C ALA A 38 13.04 10.61 -5.79
N PRO A 39 12.90 10.14 -7.05
CA PRO A 39 12.25 10.93 -8.10
C PRO A 39 10.78 11.20 -7.82
N PHE A 40 10.08 10.24 -7.19
CA PHE A 40 8.68 10.40 -6.79
C PHE A 40 8.54 11.44 -5.67
N MET A 41 9.36 11.32 -4.62
CA MET A 41 9.32 12.24 -3.48
C MET A 41 9.71 13.67 -3.88
N GLU A 42 10.65 13.81 -4.80
CA GLU A 42 11.06 15.10 -5.34
C GLU A 42 9.94 15.75 -6.17
N ALA A 43 9.23 14.98 -7.01
CA ALA A 43 8.08 15.48 -7.76
C ALA A 43 6.96 15.98 -6.83
N VAL A 44 6.62 15.21 -5.79
CA VAL A 44 5.62 15.62 -4.79
C VAL A 44 6.07 16.89 -4.05
N SER A 45 7.34 16.96 -3.69
CA SER A 45 7.90 18.11 -2.96
C SER A 45 7.96 19.38 -3.82
N ASN A 46 8.31 19.26 -5.10
CA ASN A 46 8.39 20.38 -6.02
C ASN A 46 6.99 20.92 -6.35
N ALA A 47 6.02 20.04 -6.61
CA ALA A 47 4.63 20.46 -6.81
C ALA A 47 4.06 21.20 -5.59
N ARG A 48 4.46 20.80 -4.36
CA ARG A 48 4.12 21.54 -3.14
C ARG A 48 4.75 22.93 -3.11
N ARG A 49 6.06 23.03 -3.35
CA ARG A 49 6.77 24.34 -3.37
C ARG A 49 6.16 25.29 -4.40
N GLU A 50 5.79 24.78 -5.57
CA GLU A 50 5.13 25.59 -6.60
C GLU A 50 3.73 26.07 -6.19
N GLY A 51 2.94 25.25 -5.50
CA GLY A 51 1.63 25.67 -4.99
C GLY A 51 1.69 26.61 -3.79
N ASP A 52 2.77 26.57 -3.01
CA ASP A 52 3.00 27.54 -1.93
C ASP A 52 3.40 28.92 -2.50
N VAL A 53 4.06 28.97 -3.66
CA VAL A 53 4.43 30.21 -4.38
C VAL A 53 3.26 30.78 -5.18
N ASP A 54 2.47 29.93 -5.85
CA ASP A 54 1.37 30.33 -6.73
C ASP A 54 0.04 29.71 -6.28
N LYS A 55 -0.88 30.57 -5.81
CA LYS A 55 -2.22 30.17 -5.37
C LYS A 55 -3.05 29.50 -6.47
N SER A 56 -2.77 29.75 -7.75
CA SER A 56 -3.47 29.09 -8.86
C SER A 56 -3.14 27.59 -8.94
N LYS A 57 -1.96 27.18 -8.43
CA LYS A 57 -1.48 25.80 -8.36
C LYS A 57 -1.78 25.12 -7.02
N ALA A 58 -2.45 25.80 -6.10
CA ALA A 58 -2.78 25.26 -4.77
C ALA A 58 -3.55 23.93 -4.84
N MET A 59 -4.47 23.80 -5.80
CA MET A 59 -5.23 22.56 -6.02
C MET A 59 -4.30 21.39 -6.41
N ILE A 60 -3.31 21.63 -7.26
CA ILE A 60 -2.35 20.61 -7.70
C ILE A 60 -1.44 20.18 -6.53
N ALA A 61 -1.01 21.13 -5.70
CA ALA A 61 -0.20 20.85 -4.53
C ALA A 61 -0.92 19.98 -3.48
N GLU A 62 -2.20 20.24 -3.21
CA GLU A 62 -2.99 19.41 -2.29
C GLU A 62 -3.26 18.02 -2.89
N MET A 63 -3.47 17.90 -4.19
CA MET A 63 -3.59 16.60 -4.87
C MET A 63 -2.30 15.79 -4.77
N MET A 64 -1.14 16.41 -5.01
CA MET A 64 0.17 15.72 -4.92
C MET A 64 0.51 15.28 -3.50
N LYS A 65 0.10 16.06 -2.49
CA LYS A 65 0.19 15.67 -1.08
C LYS A 65 -0.64 14.41 -0.79
N LEU A 66 -1.88 14.36 -1.28
CA LEU A 66 -2.73 13.18 -1.14
C LEU A 66 -2.11 11.95 -1.81
N VAL A 67 -1.56 12.12 -3.02
CA VAL A 67 -0.83 11.06 -3.73
C VAL A 67 0.35 10.55 -2.91
N GLY A 68 1.19 11.43 -2.37
CA GLY A 68 2.32 11.07 -1.50
C GLY A 68 1.89 10.25 -0.27
N ASN A 69 0.85 10.70 0.44
CA ASN A 69 0.34 10.02 1.62
C ASN A 69 -0.25 8.64 1.28
N SER A 70 -1.01 8.55 0.18
CA SER A 70 -1.62 7.30 -0.26
C SER A 70 -0.57 6.26 -0.67
N ALA A 71 0.50 6.67 -1.35
CA ALA A 71 1.57 5.79 -1.78
C ALA A 71 2.29 5.15 -0.57
N PHE A 72 2.55 5.93 0.49
CA PHE A 72 3.14 5.41 1.72
C PHE A 72 2.20 4.42 2.43
N GLY A 73 0.93 4.78 2.59
CA GLY A 73 -0.07 3.91 3.21
C GLY A 73 -0.24 2.57 2.49
N ARG A 74 -0.17 2.55 1.15
CA ARG A 74 -0.21 1.31 0.37
C ARG A 74 1.06 0.47 0.50
N SER A 75 2.22 1.12 0.65
CA SER A 75 3.51 0.43 0.78
C SER A 75 3.66 -0.28 2.14
N GLY A 76 3.10 0.31 3.21
CA GLY A 76 3.12 -0.26 4.56
C GLY A 76 1.93 -1.15 4.92
N MET A 77 1.08 -1.50 3.95
CA MET A 77 -0.18 -2.19 4.23
C MET A 77 0.02 -3.66 4.62
N ASP A 78 -0.62 -4.09 5.72
CA ASP A 78 -0.63 -5.50 6.13
C ASP A 78 -1.46 -6.35 5.15
N MET A 79 -0.75 -7.13 4.34
CA MET A 79 -1.35 -7.98 3.33
C MET A 79 -2.07 -9.18 3.94
N SER A 80 -1.73 -9.61 5.16
CA SER A 80 -2.30 -10.81 5.79
C SER A 80 -3.82 -10.71 6.04
N LYS A 81 -4.33 -9.48 6.21
CA LYS A 81 -5.74 -9.20 6.46
C LYS A 81 -6.63 -9.31 5.22
N HIS A 82 -6.06 -9.42 4.03
CA HIS A 82 -6.85 -9.53 2.80
C HIS A 82 -7.35 -10.97 2.63
N LYS A 83 -8.66 -11.15 2.81
CA LYS A 83 -9.32 -12.44 2.65
C LYS A 83 -10.16 -12.46 1.38
N GLU A 84 -10.31 -13.65 0.80
CA GLU A 84 -11.17 -13.93 -0.33
C GLU A 84 -12.28 -14.86 0.14
N VAL A 85 -13.52 -14.42 -0.01
CA VAL A 85 -14.71 -15.18 0.39
C VAL A 85 -15.28 -15.89 -0.84
N LYS A 86 -15.60 -17.18 -0.70
CA LYS A 86 -16.21 -18.00 -1.76
C LYS A 86 -17.41 -18.76 -1.21
N TYR A 87 -18.51 -18.70 -1.94
CA TYR A 87 -19.73 -19.44 -1.63
C TYR A 87 -19.75 -20.76 -2.39
N LYS A 88 -20.03 -21.86 -1.68
CA LYS A 88 -20.17 -23.21 -2.25
C LYS A 88 -21.25 -23.98 -1.50
N SER A 89 -22.13 -24.65 -2.24
CA SER A 89 -23.18 -25.50 -1.67
C SER A 89 -22.89 -27.01 -1.82
N SER A 90 -21.88 -27.39 -2.60
CA SER A 90 -21.54 -28.81 -2.83
C SER A 90 -20.51 -29.34 -1.83
N ASP A 91 -20.84 -30.41 -1.11
CA ASP A 91 -20.00 -31.02 -0.06
C ASP A 91 -18.59 -31.38 -0.51
N ILE A 92 -18.45 -31.94 -1.72
CA ILE A 92 -17.15 -32.34 -2.27
C ILE A 92 -16.25 -31.11 -2.46
N ALA A 93 -16.81 -30.00 -2.93
CA ALA A 93 -16.06 -28.77 -3.11
C ALA A 93 -15.71 -28.10 -1.77
N ILE A 94 -16.55 -28.26 -0.74
CA ILE A 94 -16.30 -27.74 0.60
C ILE A 94 -15.11 -28.48 1.23
N LYS A 95 -15.12 -29.82 1.24
CA LYS A 95 -14.01 -30.64 1.77
C LYS A 95 -12.68 -30.32 1.09
N ASN A 96 -12.67 -30.28 -0.25
CA ASN A 96 -11.48 -29.91 -1.04
C ASN A 96 -10.94 -28.51 -0.72
N LYS A 97 -11.78 -27.60 -0.21
CA LYS A 97 -11.37 -26.23 0.17
C LYS A 97 -10.93 -26.10 1.62
N ILE A 98 -11.43 -26.94 2.52
CA ILE A 98 -10.97 -27.02 3.91
C ILE A 98 -9.54 -27.59 3.96
N GLU A 99 -9.26 -28.63 3.18
CA GLU A 99 -7.92 -29.26 3.12
C GLU A 99 -6.85 -28.36 2.50
N HIS A 100 -7.27 -27.31 1.79
CA HIS A 100 -6.36 -26.45 1.06
C HIS A 100 -5.62 -25.49 1.99
N PHE A 101 -4.29 -25.40 1.86
CA PHE A 101 -3.40 -24.64 2.78
C PHE A 101 -3.67 -23.13 2.94
N THR A 102 -4.58 -22.55 2.15
CA THR A 102 -5.01 -21.15 2.30
C THR A 102 -6.39 -21.01 2.94
N PHE A 103 -6.94 -22.08 3.48
CA PHE A 103 -8.15 -22.03 4.27
C PHE A 103 -7.93 -21.20 5.54
N HIS A 104 -8.91 -20.38 5.90
CA HIS A 104 -8.88 -19.57 7.13
C HIS A 104 -10.10 -19.84 8.00
N GLY A 105 -11.28 -20.02 7.41
CA GLY A 105 -12.51 -20.26 8.16
C GLY A 105 -13.66 -20.66 7.26
N LEU A 106 -14.67 -21.28 7.86
CA LEU A 106 -15.90 -21.68 7.23
C LEU A 106 -17.05 -21.21 8.12
N GLU A 107 -18.07 -20.63 7.50
CA GLU A 107 -19.31 -20.23 8.16
C GLU A 107 -20.47 -20.88 7.41
N GLU A 108 -21.32 -21.60 8.15
CA GLU A 108 -22.46 -22.32 7.61
C GLU A 108 -23.63 -21.34 7.45
N LEU A 109 -24.07 -21.14 6.21
CA LEU A 109 -25.32 -20.46 5.88
C LEU A 109 -26.37 -21.51 5.54
N ASN A 110 -27.66 -21.19 5.72
CA ASN A 110 -28.76 -22.15 5.60
C ASN A 110 -28.68 -23.09 4.37
N ASP A 111 -28.37 -22.57 3.18
CA ASP A 111 -28.35 -23.33 1.92
C ASP A 111 -26.96 -23.37 1.23
N ALA A 112 -25.93 -22.80 1.85
CA ALA A 112 -24.58 -22.69 1.29
C ALA A 112 -23.51 -22.48 2.36
N CYS A 113 -22.30 -22.94 2.13
CA CYS A 113 -21.16 -22.63 3.01
C CYS A 113 -20.39 -21.41 2.48
N GLU A 114 -20.13 -20.46 3.37
CA GLU A 114 -19.20 -19.37 3.16
C GLU A 114 -17.79 -19.84 3.56
N ILE A 115 -16.86 -19.84 2.60
CA ILE A 115 -15.48 -20.25 2.82
C ILE A 115 -14.58 -19.04 2.71
N THR A 116 -13.92 -18.71 3.82
CA THR A 116 -12.92 -17.66 3.88
C THR A 116 -11.54 -18.23 3.61
N MET A 117 -10.89 -17.70 2.57
CA MET A 117 -9.54 -18.08 2.15
C MET A 117 -8.56 -16.91 2.25
N LYS A 118 -7.28 -17.21 2.51
CA LYS A 118 -6.19 -16.23 2.40
C LYS A 118 -5.93 -15.91 0.93
N LYS A 119 -5.88 -14.62 0.59
CA LYS A 119 -5.60 -14.16 -0.77
C LYS A 119 -4.15 -14.45 -1.15
N ARG A 120 -3.93 -15.27 -2.18
CA ARG A 120 -2.57 -15.60 -2.68
C ARG A 120 -1.99 -14.54 -3.62
N ARG A 121 -2.83 -14.01 -4.50
CA ARG A 121 -2.42 -13.03 -5.51
C ARG A 121 -3.23 -11.76 -5.29
N TYR A 122 -2.51 -10.66 -5.18
CA TYR A 122 -3.11 -9.34 -5.07
C TYR A 122 -3.21 -8.81 -6.49
N SER A 123 -4.42 -8.78 -7.03
CA SER A 123 -4.71 -7.89 -8.14
C SER A 123 -4.59 -6.47 -7.60
N ILE A 124 -3.43 -5.87 -7.83
CA ILE A 124 -3.32 -4.41 -7.76
C ILE A 124 -4.09 -3.95 -8.98
N THR A 125 -5.34 -3.49 -8.79
CA THR A 125 -6.02 -2.72 -9.82
C THR A 125 -5.10 -1.54 -10.10
N ARG A 126 -4.35 -1.61 -11.20
CA ARG A 126 -3.60 -0.47 -11.70
C ARG A 126 -4.69 0.51 -12.09
N THR A 127 -5.01 1.46 -11.22
CA THR A 127 -5.67 2.68 -11.67
C THR A 127 -4.82 3.19 -12.83
N PRO A 128 -5.37 3.25 -14.06
CA PRO A 128 -4.60 3.75 -15.18
C PRO A 128 -4.18 5.18 -14.83
N SER A 129 -2.90 5.49 -15.09
CA SER A 129 -2.39 6.86 -15.25
C SER A 129 -2.50 7.86 -14.08
N ILE A 130 -2.01 7.53 -12.89
CA ILE A 130 -1.42 8.58 -12.00
C ILE A 130 0.11 8.61 -12.10
N CYS A 131 0.75 7.49 -12.43
CA CYS A 131 2.21 7.41 -12.56
C CYS A 131 2.76 7.77 -13.96
N ARG A 132 1.95 8.32 -14.87
CA ARG A 132 2.51 8.98 -16.05
C ARG A 132 2.80 10.41 -15.61
N LEU A 133 3.97 10.62 -14.99
CA LEU A 133 4.50 11.97 -14.78
C LEU A 133 4.41 12.68 -16.14
N PRO A 134 3.83 13.88 -16.24
CA PRO A 134 3.86 14.62 -17.48
C PRO A 134 5.34 14.80 -17.85
N SER A 135 5.74 14.14 -18.94
CA SER A 135 7.03 14.40 -19.56
C SER A 135 7.06 15.89 -19.86
N THR A 136 8.02 16.59 -19.28
CA THR A 136 8.32 17.99 -19.53
C THR A 136 8.81 18.14 -20.98
N SER A 137 7.89 18.09 -21.92
CA SER A 137 8.10 18.50 -23.31
C SER A 137 6.73 18.82 -23.93
N SER A 138 6.39 20.11 -23.85
CA SER A 138 5.47 20.86 -24.72
C SER A 138 3.95 20.69 -24.48
N PRO A 139 3.21 21.80 -24.22
CA PRO A 139 1.75 21.79 -24.22
C PRO A 139 1.26 22.00 -25.66
N SER A 140 0.82 20.93 -26.32
CA SER A 140 -0.10 21.07 -27.44
C SER A 140 -1.49 20.71 -26.94
N TYR A 141 -2.39 21.69 -27.00
CA TYR A 141 -3.81 21.53 -26.72
C TYR A 141 -4.37 20.46 -27.66
N ALA A 142 -4.56 19.24 -27.17
CA ALA A 142 -5.34 18.22 -27.86
C ALA A 142 -6.78 18.30 -27.36
N CYS A 143 -7.59 19.00 -28.14
CA CYS A 143 -9.04 19.05 -28.07
C CYS A 143 -9.60 17.62 -28.04
N PHE A 144 -10.19 17.19 -26.92
CA PHE A 144 -10.94 15.94 -26.87
C PHE A 144 -12.34 16.21 -27.42
N SER A 145 -12.49 16.04 -28.73
CA SER A 145 -13.79 15.93 -29.38
C SER A 145 -14.04 14.45 -29.66
N SER A 146 -14.99 13.88 -28.93
CA SER A 146 -15.66 12.64 -29.32
C SER A 146 -17.16 12.78 -29.05
N THR A 147 -17.81 13.19 -30.12
CA THR A 147 -19.20 12.96 -30.53
C THR A 147 -19.96 11.88 -29.74
N THR A 148 -21.08 12.28 -29.14
CA THR A 148 -22.19 11.38 -28.81
C THR A 148 -23.30 11.67 -29.82
N THR A 149 -23.60 10.70 -30.68
CA THR A 149 -24.84 10.68 -31.46
C THR A 149 -25.87 9.87 -30.68
N ALA A 150 -27.12 10.35 -30.73
CA ALA A 150 -28.31 9.91 -29.99
C ALA A 150 -28.67 8.43 -30.14
#